data_AF-A0A6B3CG41-F1
#
_entry.id   AF-A0A6B3CG41-F1
#
_cell.length_a   1.000
_cell.length_b   1.000
_cell.length_c   1.000
_cell.angle_alpha   90.00
_cell.angle_beta   90.00
_cell.angle_gamma   90.00
#
_symmetry.space_group_name_H-M   'P 1'
#
loop_
_entity.id
_entity.type
_entity.pdbx_description
1 polymer ?
#
loop_
_entity_poly.entity_id
_entity_poly.type
_entity_poly.pdbx_seq_one_letter_code
_entity_poly.pdbx_strand_id
1 'polypeptide(L)'
;WVELDASLLPSPFTPKGERPTGPAWYATPTVAYAAELGYEVRPIEAYVRHESGRYLDGWYQRLRDAYLATMADLGVGADLAPDDFLTA
;
A
#
# COMPACT_ATOMS: atom_id res chain seq x y z
N TRP A 1 -8.38 15.19 -20.66
CA TRP A 1 -7.98 15.27 -19.26
C TRP A 1 -8.46 16.61 -18.71
N VAL A 2 -9.08 16.62 -17.53
CA VAL A 2 -9.51 17.86 -16.86
C VAL A 2 -8.37 18.30 -15.94
N GLU A 3 -7.99 19.58 -15.99
CA GLU A 3 -7.09 20.15 -14.97
C GLU A 3 -7.85 20.28 -13.65
N LEU A 4 -7.35 19.62 -12.61
CA LEU A 4 -7.90 19.68 -11.25
C LEU A 4 -7.29 20.88 -10.51
N ASP A 5 -8.16 21.75 -9.97
CA ASP A 5 -7.75 22.84 -9.09
C ASP A 5 -7.65 22.33 -7.64
N ALA A 6 -6.42 22.04 -7.21
CA ALA A 6 -6.09 21.61 -5.85
C ALA A 6 -6.61 22.54 -4.75
N SER A 7 -6.81 23.84 -5.04
CA SER A 7 -7.30 24.80 -4.05
C SER A 7 -8.76 24.56 -3.65
N LEU A 8 -9.53 23.89 -4.52
CA LEU A 8 -10.93 23.53 -4.31
C LEU A 8 -11.11 22.16 -3.62
N LEU A 9 -10.02 21.40 -3.45
CA LEU A 9 -10.04 20.07 -2.87
C LEU A 9 -9.63 20.09 -1.39
N PRO A 10 -10.17 19.17 -0.57
CA PRO A 10 -9.65 18.90 0.75
C PRO A 10 -8.18 18.47 0.68
N SER A 11 -7.36 19.00 1.59
CA SER A 11 -5.94 18.67 1.68
C SER A 11 -5.75 17.17 1.92
N PRO A 12 -4.96 16.47 1.08
CA PRO A 12 -4.64 15.06 1.29
C PRO A 12 -3.66 14.85 2.46
N PHE A 13 -3.09 15.94 2.99
CA PHE A 13 -2.07 15.92 4.04
C PHE A 13 -2.63 15.86 5.46
N THR A 14 -3.96 16.01 5.63
CA THR A 14 -4.59 15.86 6.94
C THR A 14 -5.88 15.05 6.83
N PRO A 15 -6.23 14.23 7.84
CA PRO A 15 -7.47 13.44 7.80
C PRO A 15 -8.74 14.28 7.67
N LYS A 16 -8.71 15.53 8.14
CA LYS A 16 -9.84 16.47 8.09
C LYS A 16 -9.90 17.30 6.81
N GLY A 17 -8.90 17.21 5.93
CA GLY A 17 -8.84 18.03 4.72
C GLY A 17 -8.35 19.47 4.94
N GLU A 18 -7.94 19.82 6.16
CA GLU A 18 -7.34 21.11 6.48
C GLU A 18 -5.91 21.20 5.94
N ARG A 19 -5.46 22.40 5.55
CA ARG A 19 -4.07 22.60 5.12
C ARG A 19 -3.12 22.49 6.33
N PRO A 20 -1.98 21.79 6.21
CA PRO A 20 -0.96 21.76 7.25
C PRO A 20 -0.47 23.17 7.58
N THR A 21 -0.21 23.44 8.86
CA THR A 21 0.29 24.75 9.33
C THR A 21 1.80 24.86 9.32
N GLY A 22 2.51 23.78 8.99
CA GLY A 22 3.96 23.72 8.91
C GLY A 22 4.45 22.42 8.27
N PRO A 23 5.79 22.23 8.21
CA PRO A 23 6.39 21.00 7.69
C PRO A 23 5.99 19.76 8.52
N ALA A 24 5.77 18.64 7.83
CA ALA A 24 5.49 17.35 8.46
C ALA A 24 6.00 16.20 7.57
N TRP A 25 6.08 15.02 8.15
CA TRP A 25 6.47 13.79 7.45
C TRP A 25 5.26 13.15 6.77
N TYR A 26 5.41 12.84 5.48
CA TYR A 26 4.40 12.19 4.67
C TYR A 26 4.99 10.98 3.95
N ALA A 27 4.17 9.94 3.77
CA ALA A 27 4.54 8.82 2.94
C ALA A 27 4.61 9.23 1.47
N THR A 28 5.53 8.65 0.70
CA THR A 28 5.64 8.83 -0.75
C THR A 28 4.30 8.75 -1.50
N PRO A 29 3.40 7.78 -1.24
CA PRO A 29 2.10 7.73 -1.92
C PRO A 29 1.22 8.96 -1.65
N THR A 30 1.25 9.55 -0.45
CA THR A 30 0.48 10.76 -0.16
C THR A 30 0.99 11.96 -0.96
N VAL A 31 2.31 12.09 -1.08
CA VAL A 31 2.95 13.16 -1.87
C VAL A 31 2.67 12.98 -3.37
N ALA A 32 2.77 11.75 -3.88
CA ALA A 32 2.45 11.44 -5.27
C ALA A 32 0.99 11.79 -5.60
N TYR A 33 0.06 11.37 -4.74
CA TYR A 33 -1.36 11.69 -4.92
C TYR A 33 -1.64 13.19 -4.86
N ALA A 34 -0.98 13.94 -3.96
CA ALA A 34 -1.11 15.39 -3.92
C ALA A 34 -0.62 16.06 -5.22
N ALA A 35 0.48 15.57 -5.80
CA ALA A 35 0.97 16.06 -7.10
C ALA A 35 -0.02 15.76 -8.23
N GLU A 36 -0.64 14.58 -8.25
CA GLU A 36 -1.71 14.21 -9.21
C GLU A 36 -2.93 15.14 -9.12
N LEU A 37 -3.27 15.58 -7.90
CA LEU A 37 -4.35 16.55 -7.66
C LEU A 37 -3.98 18.00 -8.00
N GLY A 38 -2.73 18.27 -8.39
CA GLY A 38 -2.26 19.62 -8.75
C GLY A 38 -1.72 20.44 -7.57
N TYR A 39 -1.47 19.85 -6.40
CA TYR A 39 -0.81 20.56 -5.30
C TYR A 39 0.66 20.80 -5.63
N GLU A 40 1.14 22.02 -5.36
CA GLU A 40 2.58 22.29 -5.35
C GLU A 40 3.21 21.67 -4.09
N VAL A 41 4.03 20.63 -4.27
CA VAL A 41 4.78 20.00 -3.18
C VAL A 41 6.25 20.38 -3.27
N ARG A 42 6.81 20.88 -2.16
CA ARG A 42 8.23 21.25 -2.04
C ARG A 42 8.89 20.44 -0.91
N PRO A 43 9.35 19.20 -1.19
CA PRO A 43 10.06 18.41 -0.19
C PRO A 43 11.32 19.14 0.28
N ILE A 44 11.47 19.30 1.60
CA ILE A 44 12.67 19.89 2.23
C ILE A 44 13.66 18.82 2.68
N GLU A 45 13.18 17.61 2.94
CA GLU A 45 13.95 16.45 3.35
C GLU A 45 13.22 15.18 2.90
N ALA A 46 13.96 14.13 2.53
CA ALA A 46 13.38 12.88 2.07
C ALA A 46 14.27 11.68 2.41
N TYR A 47 13.66 10.64 2.98
CA TYR A 47 14.28 9.34 3.20
C TYR A 47 13.69 8.35 2.21
N VAL A 48 14.30 8.26 1.02
CA VAL A 48 13.79 7.43 -0.09
C VAL A 48 14.72 6.27 -0.40
N ARG A 49 14.13 5.10 -0.67
CA ARG A 49 14.87 3.98 -1.25
C ARG A 49 15.00 4.21 -2.75
N HIS A 50 16.23 4.35 -3.23
CA HIS A 50 16.52 4.68 -4.63
C HIS A 50 16.32 3.47 -5.55
N GLU A 51 16.60 2.29 -5.01
CA GLU A 51 16.36 1.02 -5.69
C GLU A 51 14.98 0.48 -5.30
N SER A 52 14.29 -0.14 -6.25
CA SER A 52 13.12 -0.96 -5.99
C SER A 52 13.51 -2.42 -5.98
N GLY A 53 12.90 -3.24 -5.14
CA GLY A 53 13.15 -4.67 -5.09
C GLY A 53 12.18 -5.37 -4.18
N ARG A 54 11.96 -6.67 -4.41
CA ARG A 54 11.01 -7.48 -3.65
C ARG A 54 11.64 -7.93 -2.33
N TYR A 55 12.02 -6.97 -1.49
CA TYR A 55 12.75 -7.21 -0.24
C TYR A 55 12.00 -8.18 0.71
N LEU A 56 10.67 -8.13 0.70
CA LEU A 56 9.82 -8.99 1.52
C LEU A 56 9.42 -10.31 0.84
N ASP A 57 9.83 -10.57 -0.40
CA ASP A 57 9.43 -11.81 -1.09
C ASP A 57 9.86 -13.06 -0.34
N GLY A 58 11.11 -13.10 0.14
CA GLY A 58 11.60 -14.25 0.88
C GLY A 58 10.85 -14.47 2.19
N TRP A 59 10.28 -13.41 2.79
CA TRP A 59 9.41 -13.53 3.96
C TRP A 59 7.99 -13.97 3.56
N TYR A 60 7.45 -13.39 2.49
CA TYR A 60 6.16 -13.79 1.93
C TYR A 60 6.13 -15.27 1.56
N GLN A 61 7.14 -15.78 0.84
CA GLN A 61 7.22 -17.19 0.47
C GLN A 61 7.24 -18.09 1.71
N ARG A 62 8.07 -17.74 2.72
CA ARG A 62 8.12 -18.52 3.98
C ARG A 62 6.77 -18.56 4.70
N LEU A 63 6.06 -17.44 4.78
CA LEU A 63 4.73 -17.41 5.39
C LEU A 63 3.70 -18.17 4.57
N ARG A 64 3.72 -18.02 3.24
CA ARG A 64 2.85 -18.75 2.33
C ARG A 64 3.05 -20.25 2.49
N ASP A 65 4.31 -20.71 2.49
CA ASP A 65 4.64 -22.12 2.61
C ASP A 65 4.20 -22.67 3.97
N ALA A 66 4.42 -21.92 5.06
CA ALA A 66 3.95 -22.30 6.39
C ALA A 66 2.41 -22.41 6.45
N TYR A 67 1.69 -21.45 5.86
CA TYR A 67 0.23 -21.50 5.76
C TYR A 67 -0.25 -22.73 4.98
N LEU A 68 0.34 -22.99 3.81
CA LEU A 68 -0.02 -24.14 2.98
C LEU A 68 0.27 -25.46 3.72
N ALA A 69 1.38 -25.56 4.44
CA ALA A 69 1.68 -26.73 5.26
C ALA A 69 0.63 -26.95 6.35
N THR A 70 0.25 -25.88 7.08
CA THR A 70 -0.81 -25.97 8.10
C THR A 70 -2.16 -26.38 7.51
N MET A 71 -2.55 -25.82 6.36
CA MET A 71 -3.80 -26.22 5.70
C MET A 71 -3.74 -27.67 5.23
N ALA A 72 -2.60 -28.14 4.72
CA ALA A 72 -2.41 -29.53 4.33
C ALA A 72 -2.49 -30.50 5.53
N ASP A 73 -1.93 -30.13 6.68
CA ASP A 73 -2.05 -30.91 7.92
C ASP A 73 -3.51 -31.02 8.39
N LEU A 74 -4.35 -30.05 8.02
CA LEU A 74 -5.81 -30.07 8.26
C LEU A 74 -6.61 -30.78 7.16
N GLY A 75 -5.96 -31.42 6.19
CA GLY A 75 -6.62 -32.11 5.07
C GLY A 75 -6.99 -31.20 3.90
N VAL A 76 -6.65 -29.92 3.95
CA VAL A 76 -6.90 -28.93 2.90
C VAL A 76 -5.64 -28.73 2.06
N GLY A 77 -5.47 -29.61 1.07
CA GLY A 77 -4.37 -29.52 0.10
C GLY A 77 -4.62 -28.49 -1.00
N ALA A 78 -3.55 -28.01 -1.64
CA ALA A 78 -3.65 -27.05 -2.75
C ALA A 78 -4.39 -27.60 -3.98
N ASP A 79 -4.39 -28.93 -4.15
CA ASP A 79 -5.06 -29.63 -5.25
C ASP A 79 -6.43 -30.21 -4.85
N LEU A 80 -6.96 -29.83 -3.68
CA LEU A 80 -8.26 -30.32 -3.20
C LEU A 80 -9.37 -29.83 -4.15
N ALA A 81 -10.23 -30.75 -4.59
CA ALA A 81 -11.36 -30.37 -5.43
C ALA A 81 -12.29 -29.42 -4.66
N PRO A 82 -12.92 -28.42 -5.32
CA PRO A 82 -13.81 -27.48 -4.63
C PRO A 82 -14.92 -28.17 -3.84
N ASP A 83 -15.49 -29.27 -4.35
CA ASP A 83 -16.54 -30.02 -3.68
C ASP A 83 -16.03 -30.69 -2.39
N ASP A 84 -14.81 -31.24 -2.41
CA ASP A 84 -14.17 -31.84 -1.24
C ASP A 84 -13.80 -30.78 -0.20
N PHE A 85 -13.37 -29.59 -0.63
CA PHE A 85 -13.07 -28.45 0.26
C PHE A 85 -14.29 -27.99 1.06
N LEU A 86 -15.49 -28.01 0.47
CA LEU A 86 -16.71 -27.62 1.16
C LEU A 86 -17.15 -28.63 2.24
N THR A 87 -16.57 -29.83 2.24
CA THR A 87 -16.89 -30.90 3.19
C THR A 87 -15.84 -31.12 4.28
N ALA A 88 -14.68 -30.45 4.17
CA ALA A 88 -13.54 -30.58 5.07
C ALA A 88 -13.68 -29.78 6.39
#